data_AF-A0A1R1LHW2-F1
#
_entry.id   AF-A0A1R1LHW2-F1
#
_cell.length_a   1.000
_cell.length_b   1.000
_cell.length_c   1.000
_cell.angle_alpha   90.00
_cell.angle_beta   90.00
_cell.angle_gamma   90.00
#
_symmetry.space_group_name_H-M   'P 1'
#
loop_
_entity.id
_entity.type
_entity.pdbx_description
1 polymer ?
#
loop_
_entity_poly.entity_id
_entity_poly.type
_entity_poly.pdbx_seq_one_letter_code
_entity_poly.pdbx_strand_id
1 'polypeptide(L)' 'MYISGLPYHLVQRGNNREACFFEPEDYQFYIFLLEEVLPKYGVHLHKNKGHPNIEIYLPSD' A
#
# COMPACT_ATOMS: atom_id res chain seq x y z
N MET A 1 15.46 -3.72 -7.48
CA MET A 1 16.14 -2.43 -7.25
C MET A 1 15.06 -1.37 -7.11
N TYR A 2 15.15 -0.53 -6.09
CA TYR A 2 14.24 0.61 -5.89
C TYR A 2 14.99 1.90 -6.21
N ILE A 3 14.32 2.81 -6.92
CA ILE A 3 14.83 4.09 -7.39
C ILE A 3 13.98 5.15 -6.71
N SER A 4 14.64 6.05 -5.99
CA SER A 4 14.03 7.19 -5.32
C SER A 4 13.26 8.06 -6.32
N GLY A 5 12.13 8.64 -5.89
CA GLY A 5 11.27 9.50 -6.72
C GLY A 5 10.41 8.79 -7.77
N LEU A 6 10.50 7.46 -7.92
CA LEU A 6 9.61 6.70 -8.80
C LEU A 6 8.39 6.12 -8.04
N PRO A 7 7.22 6.02 -8.69
CA PRO A 7 6.09 5.29 -8.15
C PRO A 7 6.30 3.78 -8.19
N TYR A 8 5.80 3.10 -7.16
CA TYR A 8 5.80 1.65 -7.06
C TYR A 8 4.40 1.14 -6.75
N HIS A 9 3.96 0.11 -7.47
CA HIS A 9 2.73 -0.59 -7.14
C HIS A 9 2.99 -1.65 -6.07
N LEU A 10 2.31 -1.54 -4.93
CA LEU A 10 2.28 -2.51 -3.86
C LEU A 10 1.06 -3.43 -4.04
N VAL A 11 1.33 -4.75 -4.05
CA VAL A 11 0.29 -5.78 -4.15
C VAL A 11 0.33 -6.63 -2.88
N GLN A 12 -0.76 -6.60 -2.11
CA GLN A 12 -0.94 -7.48 -0.95
C GLN A 12 -1.44 -8.85 -1.41
N ARG A 13 -0.72 -9.93 -1.05
CA ARG A 13 -1.12 -11.31 -1.34
C ARG A 13 -1.15 -12.15 -0.07
N GLY A 14 -2.17 -13.00 0.07
CA GLY A 14 -2.29 -13.91 1.18
C GLY A 14 -1.26 -15.02 1.07
N ASN A 15 -0.98 -15.67 2.19
CA ASN A 15 -0.18 -16.87 2.19
C ASN A 15 -0.79 -17.90 1.23
N ASN A 16 0.04 -18.62 0.47
CA ASN A 16 -0.43 -19.54 -0.58
C ASN A 16 -1.42 -18.95 -1.60
N ARG A 17 -1.41 -17.62 -1.81
CA ARG A 17 -2.35 -16.90 -2.71
C ARG A 17 -3.80 -16.92 -2.23
N GLU A 18 -4.03 -17.19 -0.96
CA GLU A 18 -5.35 -17.09 -0.33
C GLU A 18 -5.81 -15.62 -0.27
N ALA A 19 -7.09 -15.43 0.08
CA ALA A 19 -7.64 -14.11 0.30
C ALA A 19 -6.86 -13.38 1.40
N CYS A 20 -6.47 -12.14 1.13
CA CYS A 20 -5.80 -11.27 2.13
C CYS A 20 -6.79 -10.64 3.11
N PHE A 21 -7.99 -10.37 2.60
CA PHE A 21 -9.05 -9.62 3.25
C PHE A 21 -10.30 -10.47 3.13
N PHE A 22 -10.93 -10.76 4.25
CA PHE A 22 -12.12 -11.62 4.32
C PHE A 22 -13.38 -10.78 4.42
N GLU A 23 -13.28 -9.63 5.10
CA GLU A 23 -14.33 -8.63 5.20
C GLU A 23 -13.89 -7.28 4.59
N PRO A 24 -14.84 -6.44 4.14
CA PRO A 24 -14.52 -5.10 3.61
C PRO A 24 -13.67 -4.25 4.57
N GLU A 25 -13.91 -4.40 5.88
CA GLU A 25 -13.23 -3.68 6.94
C GLU A 25 -11.74 -4.06 7.03
N ASP A 26 -11.34 -5.27 6.66
CA ASP A 26 -9.94 -5.70 6.68
C ASP A 26 -9.11 -4.86 5.71
N TYR A 27 -9.65 -4.60 4.52
CA TYR A 27 -9.01 -3.73 3.54
C TYR A 27 -8.96 -2.28 4.01
N GLN A 28 -10.05 -1.77 4.59
CA GLN A 28 -10.08 -0.39 5.12
C GLN A 28 -9.07 -0.22 6.24
N PHE A 29 -8.99 -1.19 7.16
CA PHE A 29 -8.04 -1.15 8.27
C PHE A 29 -6.59 -1.27 7.78
N TYR A 30 -6.33 -2.10 6.76
CA TYR A 30 -5.02 -2.18 6.13
C TYR A 30 -4.59 -0.84 5.51
N ILE A 31 -5.48 -0.17 4.77
CA ILE A 31 -5.22 1.17 4.22
C ILE A 31 -4.95 2.17 5.33
N PHE A 32 -5.76 2.17 6.39
CA PHE A 32 -5.56 3.03 7.56
C PHE A 32 -4.17 2.83 8.18
N LEU A 33 -3.73 1.59 8.36
CA LEU A 33 -2.38 1.31 8.88
C LEU A 33 -1.28 1.82 7.96
N LEU A 34 -1.44 1.71 6.63
CA LEU A 34 -0.47 2.26 5.68
C LEU A 34 -0.41 3.79 5.75
N GLU A 35 -1.56 4.46 5.89
CA GLU A 35 -1.63 5.91 6.06
C GLU A 35 -0.91 6.38 7.33
N GLU A 36 -1.00 5.61 8.43
CA GLU A 36 -0.35 5.92 9.71
C GLU A 36 1.17 5.64 9.72
N VAL A 37 1.62 4.64 8.97
CA VAL A 37 3.00 4.14 9.06
C VAL A 37 3.91 4.70 7.97
N LEU A 38 3.45 4.80 6.72
CA LEU A 38 4.29 5.21 5.59
C LEU A 38 4.93 6.61 5.74
N PRO A 39 4.25 7.63 6.31
CA PRO A 39 4.86 8.94 6.52
C PRO A 39 6.13 8.91 7.37
N LYS A 40 6.25 7.95 8.30
CA LYS A 40 7.45 7.76 9.15
C LYS A 40 8.70 7.41 8.33
N TYR A 41 8.51 6.96 7.10
CA TYR A 41 9.57 6.57 6.16
C TYR A 41 9.68 7.54 4.97
N GLY A 42 8.96 8.67 4.99
CA GLY A 42 8.91 9.59 3.86
C GLY A 42 8.19 9.02 2.62
N VAL A 43 7.41 7.95 2.79
CA VAL A 43 6.68 7.30 1.70
C VAL A 43 5.26 7.85 1.63
N HIS A 44 4.81 8.22 0.44
CA HIS A 44 3.45 8.72 0.22
C HIS A 44 2.55 7.65 -0.37
N LEU A 45 1.39 7.46 0.23
CA LEU A 45 0.35 6.54 -0.24
C LEU A 45 -0.53 7.22 -1.29
N HIS A 46 -0.75 6.56 -2.42
CA HIS A 46 -1.77 6.92 -3.40
C HIS A 46 -2.79 5.80 -3.52
N LYS A 47 -4.03 6.12 -3.12
CA LYS A 47 -5.16 5.20 -3.14
C LYS A 47 -6.11 5.54 -4.29
N ASN A 48 -6.33 4.58 -5.17
CA ASN A 48 -7.39 4.66 -6.17
C ASN A 48 -8.67 4.03 -5.60
N LYS A 49 -9.77 4.79 -5.61
CA LYS A 49 -11.07 4.31 -5.10
C LYS A 49 -11.46 3.01 -5.81
N GLY A 50 -11.73 1.96 -5.03
CA GLY A 50 -12.26 0.69 -5.53
C GLY A 50 -11.22 -0.28 -6.12
N HIS A 51 -9.92 0.02 -6.04
CA HIS A 51 -8.88 -0.89 -6.49
C HIS A 51 -7.99 -1.33 -5.31
N PRO A 52 -7.73 -2.64 -5.11
CA PRO A 52 -6.80 -3.12 -4.08
C PRO A 52 -5.32 -2.86 -4.41
N ASN A 53 -5.05 -2.21 -5.55
CA ASN A 53 -3.69 -1.87 -5.94
C ASN A 53 -3.36 -0.53 -5.32
N ILE A 54 -2.29 -0.54 -4.55
CA ILE A 54 -1.79 0.62 -3.86
C ILE A 54 -0.58 1.11 -4.64
N GLU A 55 -0.49 2.41 -4.86
CA GLU A 55 0.71 3.02 -5.40
C GLU A 55 1.41 3.79 -4.27
N ILE A 56 2.72 3.60 -4.14
CA ILE A 56 3.54 4.32 -3.18
C ILE A 56 4.61 5.12 -3.91
N TYR A 57 4.90 6.31 -3.39
CA TYR A 57 6.01 7.13 -3.87
C TYR A 57 7.12 7.07 -2.82
N LEU A 58 8.29 6.61 -3.23
CA LEU A 58 9.48 6.71 -2.38
C LEU A 58 9.93 8.17 -2.31
N PRO A 59 10.48 8.61 -1.16
CA PRO A 59 11.00 9.95 -1.04
C PRO A 59 12.03 10.20 -2.15
N SER A 60 11.89 11.33 -2.84
CA SER A 60 12.93 11.89 -3.70
C SER A 60 13.97 12.52 -2.77
N ASP A 61 15.19 11.98 -2.73
CA ASP A 61 16.31 12.68 -2.07
C ASP A 61 16.48 14.12 -2.63
#